data_AF-A0A8H6XN29-F1
#
_entry.id   AF-A0A8H6XN29-F1
#
_cell.length_a   1.000
_cell.length_b   1.000
_cell.length_c   1.000
_cell.angle_alpha   90.00
_cell.angle_beta   90.00
_cell.angle_gamma   90.00
#
_symmetry.space_group_name_H-M   'P 1'
#
loop_
_entity.id
_entity.type
_entity.pdbx_description
1 polymer ?
#
loop_
_entity_poly.entity_id
_entity_poly.type
_entity_poly.pdbx_seq_one_letter_code
_entity_poly.pdbx_strand_id
1 'polypeptide(L)'
;MPSNTRSKATGQNSDVTLLTDILAIKRTARNDPKRTACENPARKENHRPVNSAEIIEISSDEDEEPVAPKRPAVAASSKLRNLQDKIMQLEKENERIKKENEEMRKQQAVAADLEEQITCEVCSAKLWSPFILTCGHTFCQQDLENWFSTALRQHRNVYPHYNVNTIPVNVYGIFQQLPLPPYTCPKCRQSVRSKPIQNFAVKGLVRAVAGQSGETSPKKPADATNVWGQFFPAQ
;
A
#
# COMPACT_ATOMS: atom_id res chain seq x y z
N MET A 1 -16.95 -19.78 -44.75
CA MET A 1 -16.52 -18.43 -45.20
C MET A 1 -16.04 -17.65 -43.99
N PRO A 2 -14.72 -17.54 -43.80
CA PRO A 2 -14.13 -16.72 -42.75
C PRO A 2 -13.91 -15.29 -43.26
N SER A 3 -14.26 -14.29 -42.47
CA SER A 3 -13.91 -12.89 -42.76
C SER A 3 -13.14 -12.32 -41.59
N ASN A 4 -11.83 -12.33 -41.80
CA ASN A 4 -10.77 -11.71 -41.05
C ASN A 4 -10.82 -10.17 -41.25
N THR A 5 -10.73 -9.37 -40.18
CA THR A 5 -10.16 -8.02 -40.26
C THR A 5 -9.42 -7.65 -38.97
N ARG A 6 -8.43 -6.79 -39.19
CA ARG A 6 -7.16 -6.63 -38.48
C ARG A 6 -7.06 -5.21 -37.92
N SER A 7 -6.44 -5.11 -36.74
CA SER A 7 -5.70 -3.96 -36.17
C SER A 7 -6.41 -2.63 -35.86
N LYS A 8 -6.25 -2.17 -34.61
CA LYS A 8 -5.39 -1.00 -34.30
C LYS A 8 -5.03 -0.95 -32.82
N ALA A 9 -3.73 -0.74 -32.58
CA ALA A 9 -3.14 -0.47 -31.29
C ALA A 9 -3.27 1.02 -30.96
N THR A 10 -3.57 1.33 -29.70
CA THR A 10 -3.34 2.65 -29.08
C THR A 10 -2.90 2.40 -27.65
N GLY A 11 -1.60 2.61 -27.40
CA GLY A 11 -1.06 2.69 -26.05
C GLY A 11 -1.47 4.00 -25.40
N GLN A 12 -1.87 3.94 -24.14
CA GLN A 12 -2.02 5.10 -23.27
C GLN A 12 -1.40 4.79 -21.91
N ASN A 13 -0.42 5.62 -21.56
CA ASN A 13 0.28 5.72 -20.29
C ASN A 13 -0.68 5.82 -19.10
N SER A 14 -0.51 4.99 -18.10
CA SER A 14 -1.22 5.05 -16.81
C SER A 14 -0.30 5.43 -15.63
N ASP A 15 0.78 6.19 -15.89
CA ASP A 15 1.88 6.43 -14.94
C ASP A 15 1.83 7.81 -14.25
N VAL A 16 0.62 8.34 -13.97
CA VAL A 16 0.45 9.71 -13.44
C VAL A 16 -0.29 9.77 -12.08
N THR A 17 -0.76 8.66 -11.53
CA THR A 17 -1.59 8.69 -10.29
C THR A 17 -0.86 8.43 -8.96
N LEU A 18 0.46 8.21 -8.92
CA LEU A 18 1.17 7.81 -7.69
C LEU A 18 1.93 8.92 -6.95
N LEU A 19 1.84 10.18 -7.39
CA LEU A 19 2.59 11.30 -6.81
C LEU A 19 1.84 12.08 -5.70
N THR A 20 0.56 11.80 -5.45
CA THR A 20 -0.25 12.54 -4.47
C THR A 20 -0.10 12.08 -3.02
N ASP A 21 0.41 10.87 -2.76
CA ASP A 21 0.37 10.29 -1.41
C ASP A 21 1.60 10.63 -0.54
N ILE A 22 2.66 11.19 -1.15
CA ILE A 22 3.92 11.49 -0.44
C ILE A 22 3.84 12.77 0.43
N LEU A 23 2.86 13.64 0.18
CA LEU A 23 2.73 14.91 0.92
C LEU A 23 1.88 14.81 2.20
N ALA A 24 1.24 13.67 2.49
CA ALA A 24 0.40 13.51 3.68
C ALA A 24 1.16 13.11 4.96
N ILE A 25 2.38 12.57 4.85
CA ILE A 25 3.08 11.93 5.98
C ILE A 25 3.89 12.93 6.85
N LYS A 26 4.14 14.16 6.39
CA LYS A 26 5.01 15.12 7.11
C LYS A 26 4.31 16.10 8.06
N ARG A 27 3.02 15.91 8.41
CA ARG A 27 2.26 16.91 9.20
C ARG A 27 2.06 16.64 10.69
N THR A 28 2.56 15.56 11.28
CA THR A 28 2.36 15.29 12.72
C THR A 28 3.67 15.04 13.48
N ALA A 29 4.59 16.00 13.44
CA ALA A 29 5.67 16.08 14.43
C ALA A 29 6.27 17.49 14.46
N ARG A 30 5.75 18.35 15.35
CA ARG A 30 6.48 19.46 16.00
C ARG A 30 5.58 20.07 17.07
N ASN A 31 5.79 19.63 18.32
CA ASN A 31 5.50 20.44 19.50
C ASN A 31 6.81 21.12 19.88
N ASP A 32 6.82 22.44 19.96
CA ASP A 32 7.84 23.21 20.68
C ASP A 32 7.19 24.42 21.38
N PRO A 33 7.75 24.89 22.52
CA PRO A 33 7.07 25.77 23.47
C PRO A 33 7.33 27.28 23.28
N LYS A 34 6.29 28.06 23.62
CA LYS A 34 6.23 29.41 24.25
C LYS A 34 7.34 30.48 24.07
N ARG A 35 6.82 31.72 23.86
CA ARG A 35 7.37 33.12 24.08
C ARG A 35 8.04 33.74 22.83
N THR A 36 7.89 35.03 22.47
CA THR A 36 7.22 36.25 22.99
C THR A 36 7.12 37.29 21.85
N ALA A 37 6.26 38.30 22.01
CA ALA A 37 5.89 39.35 21.04
C ALA A 37 6.90 40.50 20.82
N CYS A 38 6.74 41.24 19.71
CA CYS A 38 6.74 42.72 19.52
C CYS A 38 6.88 43.03 18.00
N GLU A 39 5.86 43.56 17.32
CA GLU A 39 5.60 44.98 16.98
C GLU A 39 6.08 45.41 15.56
N ASN A 40 5.12 45.98 14.79
CA ASN A 40 5.20 46.60 13.44
C ASN A 40 5.69 48.08 13.54
N PRO A 41 5.95 48.90 12.47
CA PRO A 41 5.26 48.93 11.16
C PRO A 41 6.01 49.45 9.88
N ALA A 42 5.34 49.23 8.73
CA ALA A 42 5.17 50.04 7.51
C ALA A 42 6.30 50.90 6.86
N ARG A 43 6.50 50.75 5.53
CA ARG A 43 6.67 51.90 4.60
C ARG A 43 6.30 51.57 3.14
N LYS A 44 5.81 52.62 2.46
CA LYS A 44 5.06 52.75 1.20
C LYS A 44 5.87 52.68 -0.11
N GLU A 45 5.16 52.22 -1.16
CA GLU A 45 5.03 52.68 -2.57
C GLU A 45 6.08 53.61 -3.22
N ASN A 46 6.49 53.33 -4.47
CA ASN A 46 5.99 54.09 -5.65
C ASN A 46 6.57 53.68 -7.04
N HIS A 47 5.64 53.63 -8.01
CA HIS A 47 5.68 54.10 -9.41
C HIS A 47 6.71 53.66 -10.49
N ARG A 48 6.14 53.06 -11.56
CA ARG A 48 6.49 53.03 -13.01
C ARG A 48 6.33 54.46 -13.64
N PRO A 49 6.61 54.78 -14.94
CA PRO A 49 7.13 53.98 -16.07
C PRO A 49 8.05 54.69 -17.14
N VAL A 50 8.49 53.92 -18.15
CA VAL A 50 8.68 54.26 -19.59
C VAL A 50 9.79 55.27 -19.99
N ASN A 51 10.76 54.89 -20.84
CA ASN A 51 10.67 55.08 -22.30
C ASN A 51 11.87 54.50 -23.08
N SER A 52 11.56 54.20 -24.33
CA SER A 52 12.38 53.70 -25.43
C SER A 52 13.50 54.68 -25.81
N ALA A 53 14.72 54.16 -26.03
CA ALA A 53 15.77 54.88 -26.74
C ALA A 53 16.61 53.87 -27.54
N GLU A 54 16.38 53.89 -28.85
CA GLU A 54 17.40 54.05 -29.90
C GLU A 54 18.72 53.29 -29.71
N ILE A 55 18.87 52.19 -30.44
CA ILE A 55 20.15 51.51 -30.65
C ILE A 55 20.99 52.42 -31.54
N ILE A 56 21.96 53.10 -30.95
CA ILE A 56 22.98 53.85 -31.69
C ILE A 56 24.11 52.86 -31.97
N GLU A 57 24.21 52.41 -33.23
CA GLU A 57 25.44 51.82 -33.78
C GLU A 57 26.47 52.94 -33.93
N ILE A 58 27.39 53.03 -32.96
CA ILE A 58 28.57 53.87 -33.08
C ILE A 58 29.67 52.99 -33.69
N SER A 59 29.86 53.10 -35.00
CA SER A 59 31.14 52.77 -35.62
C SER A 59 32.09 53.96 -35.40
N SER A 60 33.15 53.77 -34.62
CA SER A 60 34.37 54.59 -34.71
C SER A 60 35.44 53.89 -33.87
N ASP A 61 36.53 53.40 -34.42
CA ASP A 61 37.70 54.13 -34.98
C ASP A 61 38.86 53.99 -33.98
N GLU A 62 40.05 53.80 -34.54
CA GLU A 62 41.26 53.32 -33.88
C GLU A 62 41.91 54.36 -32.95
N ASP A 63 42.74 53.82 -32.04
CA ASP A 63 43.81 54.46 -31.26
C ASP A 63 43.44 55.39 -30.08
N GLU A 64 43.62 54.87 -28.86
CA GLU A 64 44.69 55.29 -27.92
C GLU A 64 44.39 54.75 -26.49
N GLU A 65 45.28 53.91 -25.96
CA GLU A 65 45.16 53.37 -24.59
C GLU A 65 45.36 54.47 -23.53
N PRO A 66 44.57 54.40 -22.43
CA PRO A 66 45.20 54.58 -21.12
C PRO A 66 44.76 53.52 -20.09
N VAL A 67 45.75 52.71 -19.71
CA VAL A 67 46.04 52.14 -18.38
C VAL A 67 44.87 51.63 -17.52
N ALA A 68 44.77 50.30 -17.48
CA ALA A 68 43.87 49.51 -16.65
C ALA A 68 44.00 49.69 -15.12
N PRO A 69 42.89 49.60 -14.36
CA PRO A 69 42.86 48.95 -13.06
C PRO A 69 42.35 47.51 -13.23
N LYS A 70 43.28 46.54 -13.20
CA LYS A 70 42.98 45.10 -13.17
C LYS A 70 42.38 44.70 -11.81
N ARG A 71 41.10 44.30 -11.76
CA ARG A 71 40.47 43.23 -10.91
C ARG A 71 38.93 43.33 -11.02
N PRO A 72 38.20 42.25 -11.39
CA PRO A 72 38.03 41.07 -10.53
C PRO A 72 38.01 39.72 -11.29
N ALA A 73 38.85 39.54 -12.32
CA ALA A 73 38.90 38.29 -13.10
C ALA A 73 39.20 37.03 -12.25
N VAL A 74 39.88 37.20 -11.11
CA VAL A 74 40.26 36.09 -10.22
C VAL A 74 39.06 35.52 -9.43
N ALA A 75 38.07 36.36 -9.10
CA ALA A 75 36.89 35.94 -8.32
C ALA A 75 35.84 35.18 -9.16
N ALA A 76 35.79 35.45 -10.47
CA ALA A 76 34.92 34.71 -11.40
C ALA A 76 35.44 33.28 -11.64
N SER A 77 36.76 33.11 -11.72
CA SER A 77 37.42 31.81 -11.93
C SER A 77 37.27 30.84 -10.75
N SER A 78 37.37 31.33 -9.51
CA SER A 78 37.16 30.50 -8.31
C SER A 78 35.70 30.04 -8.16
N LYS A 79 34.74 30.90 -8.51
CA LYS A 79 33.32 30.55 -8.49
C LYS A 79 32.98 29.45 -9.49
N LEU A 80 33.63 29.45 -10.66
CA LEU A 80 33.46 28.40 -11.67
C LEU A 80 33.94 27.03 -11.17
N ARG A 81 35.12 26.98 -10.52
CA ARG A 81 35.66 25.75 -9.91
C ARG A 81 34.75 25.20 -8.82
N ASN A 82 34.28 26.07 -7.92
CA ASN A 82 33.34 25.68 -6.86
C ASN A 82 32.03 25.10 -7.41
N LEU A 83 31.53 25.61 -8.55
CA LEU A 83 30.35 25.06 -9.22
C LEU A 83 30.65 23.71 -9.86
N GLN A 84 31.82 23.55 -10.50
CA GLN A 84 32.26 22.26 -11.06
C GLN A 84 32.38 21.19 -9.98
N ASP A 85 32.99 21.50 -8.84
CA ASP A 85 33.09 20.58 -7.70
C ASP A 85 31.72 20.21 -7.15
N LYS A 86 30.79 21.18 -7.11
CA LYS A 86 29.42 20.95 -6.65
C LYS A 86 28.62 20.07 -7.62
N ILE A 87 28.81 20.23 -8.93
CA ILE A 87 28.22 19.36 -9.94
C ILE A 87 28.73 17.93 -9.75
N MET A 88 30.04 17.75 -9.64
CA MET A 88 30.65 16.44 -9.41
C MET A 88 30.14 15.79 -8.11
N GLN A 89 29.99 16.56 -7.04
CA GLN A 89 29.43 16.07 -5.77
C GLN A 89 27.96 15.66 -5.91
N LEU A 90 27.15 16.45 -6.61
CA LEU A 90 25.74 16.16 -6.84
C LEU A 90 25.54 14.95 -7.77
N GLU A 91 26.40 14.76 -8.77
CA GLU A 91 26.36 13.58 -9.64
C GLU A 91 26.63 12.31 -8.85
N LYS A 92 27.64 12.32 -7.98
CA LYS A 92 27.97 11.21 -7.09
C LYS A 92 26.81 10.89 -6.12
N GLU A 93 26.21 11.92 -5.53
CA GLU A 93 25.06 11.76 -4.64
C GLU A 93 23.83 11.23 -5.37
N ASN A 94 23.58 11.70 -6.59
CA ASN A 94 22.51 11.18 -7.45
C ASN A 94 22.73 9.71 -7.79
N GLU A 95 23.97 9.30 -8.07
CA GLU A 95 24.27 7.89 -8.31
C GLU A 95 24.00 7.03 -7.06
N ARG A 96 24.37 7.53 -5.87
CA ARG A 96 24.08 6.87 -4.58
C ARG A 96 22.57 6.71 -4.35
N ILE A 97 21.81 7.80 -4.50
CA ILE A 97 20.36 7.81 -4.35
C ILE A 97 19.69 6.90 -5.38
N LYS A 98 20.19 6.83 -6.62
CA LYS A 98 19.67 5.92 -7.65
C LYS A 98 19.81 4.46 -7.23
N LYS A 99 20.96 4.06 -6.66
CA LYS A 99 21.19 2.69 -6.15
C LYS A 99 20.28 2.37 -4.95
N GLU A 100 20.18 3.28 -3.98
CA GLU A 100 19.28 3.12 -2.83
C GLU A 100 17.81 3.02 -3.25
N ASN A 101 17.37 3.82 -4.23
CA ASN A 101 16.01 3.75 -4.78
C ASN A 101 15.75 2.44 -5.53
N GLU A 102 16.72 1.91 -6.26
CA GLU A 102 16.58 0.61 -6.94
C GLU A 102 16.38 -0.52 -5.93
N GLU A 103 17.16 -0.51 -4.85
CA GLU A 103 17.04 -1.49 -3.76
C GLU A 103 15.68 -1.38 -3.05
N MET A 104 15.24 -0.15 -2.75
CA MET A 104 13.93 0.09 -2.15
C MET A 104 12.79 -0.40 -3.04
N ARG A 105 12.90 -0.22 -4.37
CA ARG A 105 11.91 -0.76 -5.33
C ARG A 105 11.85 -2.28 -5.32
N LYS A 106 12.99 -2.97 -5.20
CA LYS A 106 13.03 -4.43 -5.07
C LYS A 106 12.32 -4.90 -3.80
N GLN A 107 12.57 -4.22 -2.68
CA GLN A 107 11.90 -4.52 -1.41
C GLN A 107 10.39 -4.27 -1.48
N GLN A 108 9.95 -3.19 -2.13
CA GLN A 108 8.53 -2.91 -2.36
C GLN A 108 7.84 -3.98 -3.20
N ALA A 109 8.50 -4.50 -4.25
CA ALA A 109 7.95 -5.58 -5.07
C ALA A 109 7.71 -6.85 -4.23
N VAL A 110 8.69 -7.25 -3.41
CA VAL A 110 8.55 -8.39 -2.50
C VAL A 110 7.43 -8.18 -1.48
N ALA A 111 7.29 -6.98 -0.93
CA ALA A 111 6.22 -6.65 0.01
C ALA A 111 4.83 -6.76 -0.64
N ALA A 112 4.70 -6.30 -1.89
CA ALA A 112 3.45 -6.41 -2.65
C ALA A 112 3.08 -7.88 -2.93
N ASP A 113 4.04 -8.72 -3.31
CA ASP A 113 3.80 -10.15 -3.53
C ASP A 113 3.36 -10.85 -2.23
N LEU A 114 3.97 -10.50 -1.09
CA LEU A 114 3.58 -11.05 0.22
C LEU A 114 2.18 -10.60 0.64
N GLU A 115 1.80 -9.37 0.33
CA GLU A 115 0.48 -8.83 0.63
C GLU A 115 -0.64 -9.63 -0.05
N GLU A 116 -0.44 -10.04 -1.31
CA GLU A 116 -1.38 -10.90 -2.02
C GLU A 116 -1.56 -12.26 -1.31
N GLN A 117 -0.47 -12.87 -0.85
CA GLN A 117 -0.49 -14.18 -0.18
C GLN A 117 -1.19 -14.17 1.19
N ILE A 118 -1.36 -13.00 1.81
CA ILE A 118 -2.03 -12.86 3.11
C ILE A 118 -3.45 -12.29 3.00
N THR A 119 -3.99 -12.19 1.79
CA THR A 119 -5.37 -11.76 1.56
C THR A 119 -6.33 -12.94 1.54
N CYS A 120 -7.55 -12.72 2.02
CA CYS A 120 -8.60 -13.72 2.00
C CYS A 120 -9.26 -13.77 0.62
N GLU A 121 -9.40 -14.96 0.02
CA GLU A 121 -10.04 -15.11 -1.30
C GLU A 121 -11.56 -14.86 -1.31
N VAL A 122 -12.19 -14.70 -0.13
CA VAL A 122 -13.63 -14.44 -0.01
C VAL A 122 -13.93 -12.94 0.13
N CYS A 123 -13.25 -12.24 1.05
CA CYS A 123 -13.47 -10.81 1.29
C CYS A 123 -12.39 -9.89 0.70
N SER A 124 -11.32 -10.45 0.12
CA SER A 124 -10.16 -9.73 -0.43
C SER A 124 -9.44 -8.82 0.59
N ALA A 125 -9.65 -9.03 1.88
CA ALA A 125 -8.98 -8.31 2.96
C ALA A 125 -7.89 -9.17 3.62
N LYS A 126 -6.95 -8.52 4.32
CA LYS A 126 -5.91 -9.19 5.11
C LYS A 126 -6.49 -10.21 6.10
N LEU A 127 -5.84 -11.37 6.19
CA LEU A 127 -6.20 -12.49 7.04
C LEU A 127 -5.86 -12.27 8.52
N TRP A 128 -6.50 -11.31 9.20
CA TRP A 128 -6.23 -10.99 10.61
C TRP A 128 -6.55 -12.12 11.60
N SER A 129 -7.57 -12.92 11.30
CA SER A 129 -7.94 -14.14 12.05
C SER A 129 -8.07 -15.31 11.07
N PRO A 130 -6.92 -15.87 10.62
CA PRO A 130 -6.90 -16.90 9.60
C PRO A 130 -7.24 -18.27 10.19
N PHE A 131 -8.09 -19.02 9.51
CA PHE A 131 -8.41 -20.41 9.82
C PHE A 131 -8.23 -21.28 8.59
N ILE A 132 -7.54 -22.40 8.78
CA ILE A 132 -7.23 -23.38 7.74
C ILE A 132 -8.23 -24.55 7.80
N LEU A 133 -8.71 -24.95 6.63
CA LEU A 133 -9.56 -26.13 6.44
C LEU A 133 -8.68 -27.39 6.18
N THR A 134 -9.26 -28.58 6.27
CA THR A 134 -8.57 -29.86 6.00
C THR A 134 -8.03 -29.98 4.58
N CYS A 135 -8.57 -29.21 3.63
CA CYS A 135 -8.08 -29.12 2.26
C CYS A 135 -6.87 -28.18 2.09
N GLY A 136 -6.44 -27.48 3.14
CA GLY A 136 -5.31 -26.56 3.13
C GLY A 136 -5.65 -25.09 2.86
N HIS A 137 -6.86 -24.78 2.37
CA HIS A 137 -7.26 -23.39 2.13
C HIS A 137 -7.50 -22.63 3.43
N THR A 138 -7.03 -21.38 3.47
CA THR A 138 -7.10 -20.49 4.63
C THR A 138 -7.99 -19.29 4.34
N PHE A 139 -8.86 -18.94 5.29
CA PHE A 139 -9.81 -17.83 5.16
C PHE A 139 -9.96 -17.07 6.48
N CYS A 140 -10.62 -15.92 6.44
CA CYS A 140 -11.04 -15.23 7.65
C CYS A 140 -12.03 -16.10 8.45
N GLN A 141 -11.94 -16.03 9.77
CA GLN A 141 -12.91 -16.64 10.68
C GLN A 141 -14.35 -16.28 10.31
N GLN A 142 -14.62 -14.99 10.09
CA GLN A 142 -15.95 -14.47 9.80
C GLN A 142 -16.49 -14.99 8.46
N ASP A 143 -15.65 -15.08 7.44
CA ASP A 143 -16.07 -15.58 6.12
C ASP A 143 -16.47 -17.06 6.18
N LEU A 144 -15.68 -17.88 6.89
CA LEU A 144 -16.02 -19.29 7.11
C LEU A 144 -17.28 -19.46 7.97
N GLU A 145 -17.43 -18.65 9.01
CA GLU A 145 -18.61 -18.66 9.86
C GLU A 145 -19.88 -18.33 9.05
N ASN A 146 -19.82 -17.28 8.22
CA ASN A 146 -20.93 -16.89 7.35
C ASN A 146 -21.25 -17.98 6.31
N TRP A 147 -20.22 -18.58 5.71
CA TRP A 147 -20.36 -19.66 4.74
C TRP A 147 -21.05 -20.88 5.35
N PHE A 148 -20.58 -21.36 6.50
CA PHE A 148 -21.19 -22.49 7.19
C PHE A 148 -22.57 -22.17 7.76
N SER A 149 -22.80 -20.94 8.24
CA SER A 149 -24.12 -20.49 8.68
C SER A 149 -25.16 -20.55 7.56
N THR A 150 -24.76 -20.17 6.34
CA THR A 150 -25.62 -20.24 5.16
C THR A 150 -25.98 -21.68 4.82
N ALA A 151 -24.99 -22.58 4.78
CA ALA A 151 -25.20 -24.00 4.54
C ALA A 151 -26.11 -24.65 5.61
N LEU A 152 -25.90 -24.30 6.88
CA LEU A 152 -26.73 -24.78 7.99
C LEU A 152 -28.18 -24.28 7.89
N ARG A 153 -28.38 -23.01 7.53
CA ARG A 153 -29.72 -22.45 7.34
C ARG A 153 -30.47 -23.16 6.21
N GLN A 154 -29.81 -23.37 5.08
CA GLN A 154 -30.38 -24.12 3.95
C GLN A 154 -30.74 -25.55 4.34
N HIS A 155 -29.86 -26.21 5.11
CA HIS A 155 -30.12 -27.55 5.63
C HIS A 155 -31.36 -27.59 6.53
N ARG A 156 -31.49 -26.64 7.46
CA ARG A 156 -32.66 -26.55 8.37
C ARG A 156 -33.98 -26.28 7.65
N ASN A 157 -33.96 -25.63 6.48
CA ASN A 157 -35.17 -25.46 5.67
C ASN A 157 -35.69 -26.80 5.11
N VAL A 158 -34.79 -27.73 4.79
CA VAL A 158 -35.15 -29.07 4.31
C VAL A 158 -35.40 -30.04 5.48
N TYR A 159 -34.70 -29.84 6.60
CA TYR A 159 -34.81 -30.66 7.81
C TYR A 159 -35.15 -29.80 9.03
N PRO A 160 -36.42 -29.42 9.24
CA PRO A 160 -36.83 -28.50 10.32
C PRO A 160 -36.49 -28.98 11.73
N HIS A 161 -36.38 -30.29 11.94
CA HIS A 161 -36.03 -30.90 13.22
C HIS A 161 -34.52 -31.15 13.39
N TYR A 162 -33.68 -30.70 12.45
CA TYR A 162 -32.24 -30.87 12.54
C TYR A 162 -31.64 -30.04 13.69
N ASN A 163 -31.13 -30.73 14.71
CA ASN A 163 -30.35 -30.16 15.79
C ASN A 163 -29.03 -30.93 15.94
N VAL A 164 -27.93 -30.21 15.81
CA VAL A 164 -26.58 -30.79 15.88
C VAL A 164 -26.24 -31.33 17.27
N ASN A 165 -26.86 -30.80 18.33
CA ASN A 165 -26.62 -31.21 19.71
C ASN A 165 -27.40 -32.46 20.12
N THR A 166 -28.38 -32.89 19.32
CA THR A 166 -29.20 -34.08 19.60
C THR A 166 -28.70 -35.32 18.89
N ILE A 167 -27.64 -35.21 18.07
CA ILE A 167 -27.06 -36.32 17.32
C ILE A 167 -26.05 -37.02 18.23
N PRO A 168 -26.23 -38.30 18.59
CA PRO A 168 -25.27 -39.01 19.41
C PRO A 168 -23.95 -39.18 18.64
N VAL A 169 -22.82 -38.91 19.30
CA VAL A 169 -21.47 -38.96 18.70
C VAL A 169 -21.10 -40.33 18.11
N ASN A 170 -21.70 -41.43 18.61
CA ASN A 170 -21.43 -42.78 18.11
C ASN A 170 -22.11 -43.12 16.76
N VAL A 171 -22.97 -42.23 16.24
CA VAL A 171 -23.80 -42.51 15.06
C VAL A 171 -23.17 -41.99 13.76
N TYR A 172 -22.19 -41.08 13.84
CA TYR A 172 -21.53 -40.45 12.69
C TYR A 172 -20.85 -41.44 11.73
N GLY A 173 -20.59 -42.69 12.16
CA GLY A 173 -20.02 -43.76 11.33
C GLY A 173 -20.97 -44.89 10.95
N ILE A 174 -22.14 -45.01 11.58
CA ILE A 174 -23.03 -46.19 11.43
C ILE A 174 -24.22 -45.88 10.50
N PHE A 175 -24.72 -44.64 10.51
CA PHE A 175 -25.80 -44.22 9.62
C PHE A 175 -25.23 -43.35 8.50
N GLN A 176 -25.01 -43.96 7.32
CA GLN A 176 -24.81 -43.23 6.06
C GLN A 176 -26.01 -42.33 5.68
N GLN A 177 -27.09 -42.34 6.46
CA GLN A 177 -28.39 -41.75 6.12
C GLN A 177 -28.74 -40.51 6.94
N LEU A 178 -27.93 -40.10 7.93
CA LEU A 178 -28.25 -38.86 8.64
C LEU A 178 -27.89 -37.67 7.73
N PRO A 179 -28.88 -36.86 7.31
CA PRO A 179 -28.60 -35.70 6.49
C PRO A 179 -27.84 -34.69 7.36
N LEU A 180 -26.56 -34.53 7.07
CA LEU A 180 -25.70 -33.52 7.67
C LEU A 180 -25.63 -32.32 6.73
N PRO A 181 -25.56 -31.08 7.26
CA PRO A 181 -25.30 -29.91 6.46
C PRO A 181 -24.02 -30.11 5.62
N PRO A 182 -24.08 -29.91 4.29
CA PRO A 182 -22.91 -30.08 3.44
C PRO A 182 -21.97 -28.87 3.59
N TYR A 183 -21.13 -28.88 4.62
CA TYR A 183 -20.07 -27.89 4.77
C TYR A 183 -18.97 -28.15 3.74
N THR A 184 -18.62 -27.11 2.99
CA THR A 184 -17.63 -27.18 1.89
C THR A 184 -16.65 -26.03 1.96
N CYS A 185 -15.46 -26.21 1.39
CA CYS A 185 -14.50 -25.12 1.22
C CYS A 185 -15.03 -24.07 0.20
N PRO A 186 -15.00 -22.76 0.48
CA PRO A 186 -15.39 -21.72 -0.48
C PRO A 186 -14.61 -21.77 -1.80
N LYS A 187 -13.32 -22.16 -1.77
CA LYS A 187 -12.46 -22.22 -2.95
C LYS A 187 -12.62 -23.52 -3.75
N CYS A 188 -12.31 -24.67 -3.14
CA CYS A 188 -12.24 -25.95 -3.85
C CYS A 188 -13.48 -26.83 -3.69
N ARG A 189 -14.49 -26.40 -2.91
CA ARG A 189 -15.73 -27.13 -2.61
C ARG A 189 -15.58 -28.48 -1.93
N GLN A 190 -14.36 -28.87 -1.54
CA GLN A 190 -14.11 -30.11 -0.80
C GLN A 190 -14.90 -30.11 0.52
N SER A 191 -15.45 -31.26 0.90
CA SER A 191 -16.23 -31.42 2.13
C SER A 191 -15.38 -31.17 3.38
N VAL A 192 -15.93 -30.39 4.31
CA VAL A 192 -15.31 -30.06 5.59
C VAL A 192 -16.05 -30.83 6.70
N ARG A 193 -15.36 -31.75 7.36
CA ARG A 193 -15.95 -32.62 8.40
C ARG A 193 -15.47 -32.32 9.82
N SER A 194 -14.52 -31.40 9.97
CA SER A 194 -13.90 -31.04 11.25
C SER A 194 -13.79 -29.54 11.41
N LYS A 195 -13.63 -29.09 12.65
CA LYS A 195 -13.45 -27.68 13.01
C LYS A 195 -12.25 -27.09 12.24
N PRO A 196 -12.38 -25.89 11.65
CA PRO A 196 -11.24 -25.14 11.16
C PRO A 196 -10.25 -24.86 12.28
N ILE A 197 -8.95 -24.90 11.96
CA ILE A 197 -7.87 -24.66 12.92
C ILE A 197 -7.30 -23.27 12.67
N GLN A 198 -7.02 -22.51 13.73
CA GLN A 198 -6.39 -21.19 13.55
C GLN A 198 -4.97 -21.35 12.99
N ASN A 199 -4.68 -20.68 11.88
CA ASN A 199 -3.38 -20.72 11.22
C ASN A 199 -2.45 -19.64 11.82
N PHE A 200 -1.76 -19.97 12.91
CA PHE A 200 -0.90 -19.01 13.62
C PHE A 200 0.31 -18.53 12.80
N ALA A 201 0.80 -19.35 11.86
CA ALA A 201 1.90 -18.96 10.97
C ALA A 201 1.47 -17.80 10.06
N VAL A 202 0.33 -17.94 9.38
CA VAL A 202 -0.24 -16.87 8.53
C VAL A 202 -0.58 -15.64 9.37
N LYS A 203 -1.10 -15.82 10.58
CA LYS A 203 -1.36 -14.70 11.50
C LYS A 203 -0.09 -13.91 11.85
N GLY A 204 1.03 -14.61 12.06
CA GLY A 204 2.33 -13.99 12.27
C GLY A 204 2.78 -13.20 11.05
N LEU A 205 2.65 -13.77 9.85
CA LEU A 205 3.00 -13.12 8.59
C LEU A 205 2.18 -11.85 8.35
N VAL A 206 0.85 -11.93 8.54
CA VAL A 206 -0.06 -10.77 8.40
C VAL A 206 0.40 -9.63 9.31
N ARG A 207 0.76 -9.92 10.56
CA ARG A 207 1.24 -8.89 11.49
C ARG A 207 2.59 -8.29 11.08
N ALA A 208 3.49 -9.10 10.55
CA ALA A 208 4.80 -8.64 10.10
C ALA A 208 4.69 -7.72 8.88
N VAL A 209 3.86 -8.09 7.89
CA VAL A 209 3.63 -7.28 6.68
C VAL A 209 2.83 -6.03 7.02
N ALA A 210 1.70 -6.17 7.72
CA ALA A 210 0.85 -5.03 8.10
C ALA A 210 1.58 -4.02 9.00
N GLY A 211 2.48 -4.50 9.88
CA GLY A 211 3.30 -3.64 10.72
C GLY A 211 4.25 -2.73 9.94
N GLN A 212 4.74 -3.18 8.78
CA GLN A 212 5.55 -2.33 7.88
C GLN A 212 4.72 -1.23 7.22
N SER A 213 3.45 -1.50 6.96
CA SER A 213 2.49 -0.54 6.41
C SER A 213 1.85 0.38 7.47
N GLY A 214 2.20 0.23 8.76
CA GLY A 214 1.59 0.97 9.87
C GLY A 214 0.14 0.57 10.18
N GLU A 215 -0.32 -0.55 9.63
CA GLU A 215 -1.66 -1.09 9.88
C GLU A 215 -1.70 -1.88 11.19
N THR A 216 -2.85 -1.82 11.88
CA THR A 216 -3.05 -2.53 13.14
C THR A 216 -4.22 -3.50 13.06
N SER A 217 -4.12 -4.60 13.81
CA SER A 217 -5.17 -5.63 13.86
C SER A 217 -6.47 -5.03 14.37
N PRO A 218 -7.62 -5.36 13.73
CA PRO A 218 -8.93 -5.05 14.28
C PRO A 218 -9.09 -5.60 15.71
N LYS A 219 -9.80 -4.85 16.57
CA LYS A 219 -10.10 -5.30 17.93
C LYS A 219 -10.96 -6.57 17.88
N LYS A 220 -10.49 -7.64 18.53
CA LYS A 220 -11.25 -8.88 18.64
C LYS A 220 -12.45 -8.68 19.58
N PRO A 221 -13.66 -9.12 19.23
CA PRO A 221 -14.77 -9.16 20.20
C PRO A 221 -14.43 -10.15 21.33
N ALA A 222 -14.87 -9.83 22.55
CA ALA A 222 -14.46 -10.49 23.79
C ALA A 222 -14.92 -11.96 23.91
N ASP A 223 -15.88 -12.41 23.10
CA ASP A 223 -16.61 -13.67 23.32
C ASP A 223 -16.42 -14.70 22.19
N ALA A 224 -15.18 -15.05 21.89
CA ALA A 224 -14.83 -15.96 20.79
C ALA A 224 -14.62 -17.43 21.22
N THR A 225 -15.18 -17.86 22.36
CA THR A 225 -14.71 -19.09 23.03
C THR A 225 -15.16 -20.41 22.38
N ASN A 226 -16.13 -20.45 21.47
CA ASN A 226 -16.38 -21.65 20.65
C ASN A 226 -17.22 -21.38 19.39
N VAL A 227 -16.73 -20.51 18.50
CA VAL A 227 -17.46 -20.11 17.26
C VAL A 227 -17.82 -21.32 16.37
N TRP A 228 -17.01 -22.37 16.40
CA TRP A 228 -17.20 -23.55 15.58
C TRP A 228 -18.16 -24.60 16.18
N GLY A 229 -18.51 -24.49 17.46
CA GLY A 229 -19.31 -25.49 18.16
C GLY A 229 -20.70 -25.72 17.57
N GLN A 230 -21.30 -24.68 16.97
CA GLN A 230 -22.60 -24.77 16.31
C GLN A 230 -22.60 -25.54 14.97
N PHE A 231 -21.43 -25.72 14.36
CA PHE A 231 -21.26 -26.43 13.09
C PHE A 231 -20.66 -27.81 13.30
N PHE A 232 -19.71 -27.91 14.22
CA PHE A 232 -18.97 -29.13 14.52
C PHE A 232 -19.02 -29.36 16.04
N PRO A 233 -19.95 -30.20 16.54
CA PRO A 233 -20.05 -30.49 17.96
C PRO A 233 -18.78 -31.22 18.44
N ALA A 234 -18.57 -31.29 19.77
CA ALA A 234 -17.48 -32.10 20.32
C ALA A 234 -17.71 -33.57 19.94
N GLN A 235 -16.68 -34.20 19.37
CA GLN A 235 -16.63 -35.64 19.10
C GLN A 235 -16.10 -36.36 20.33
#